data_AF-A0AA88I2J7-F1
#
_entry.id   AF-A0AA88I2J7-F1
#
_cell.length_a   1.000
_cell.length_b   1.000
_cell.length_c   1.000
_cell.angle_alpha   90.00
_cell.angle_beta   90.00
_cell.angle_gamma   90.00
#
_symmetry.space_group_name_H-M   'P 1'
#
loop_
_entity.id
_entity.type
_entity.pdbx_description
1 polymer ?
#
loop_
_entity_poly.entity_id
_entity_poly.type
_entity_poly.pdbx_seq_one_letter_code
_entity_poly.pdbx_strand_id
1 'polypeptide(L)'
;MEYDEVFLRNLEEMFTEFCLPEDEDLIHLVDDAIKILEKEPNVIYVNATNVTLFGDIHGQYDHQKNMYRKEFKEGSNADHVMIQLGDCMDRGPQNLESFLYSLAWKLVHPKQFYFVRGNHESGSMTRKYGAQKEIMMKYSRNIYNLIIKCCTYLPVAAVVNDKYWCVHGGIPYFEEGYPPYTWDLNTDNRLCEPRRMSVALQNILWADPVDNFEEKHEDLFENSQRGDNIYYFTALAAHHFLEKNGLQEIIRGHEFYHEGYRIFHDHLGQILVRSIFSSPNYCGREKNPGSVLQIRGKAPLKIVLYPPFGGGPELPPSVTLWEFILPVVLSTYFEFGARFLKHRHKLPELFQTLDKDRNGKLDGCEIMHLLNLDDEGMVKRMIYIHDNDDDDAISMEELQQMCSNFCKKRVSIIFKFIDEDLDHKITVDDLVSCVKRISKFMQLPLNWLKEENCPALEALALRTIHVLTNKNYVDYEDFGKVFSVLGYTKD
;
A
#
# COMPACT_ATOMS: atom_id res chain seq x y z
N MET A 1 -25.41 5.92 4.03
CA MET A 1 -24.60 6.75 3.14
C MET A 1 -24.97 6.42 1.70
N GLU A 2 -24.93 7.39 0.79
CA GLU A 2 -24.97 7.10 -0.64
C GLU A 2 -23.53 6.82 -1.10
N TYR A 3 -23.30 5.67 -1.73
CA TYR A 3 -21.97 5.25 -2.19
C TYR A 3 -21.86 5.56 -3.68
N ASP A 4 -21.22 6.68 -4.00
CA ASP A 4 -21.00 7.17 -5.36
C ASP A 4 -19.54 7.65 -5.55
N GLU A 5 -19.23 8.20 -6.73
CA GLU A 5 -17.90 8.76 -7.00
C GLU A 5 -17.56 9.96 -6.11
N VAL A 6 -18.56 10.69 -5.59
CA VAL A 6 -18.33 11.78 -4.63
C VAL A 6 -17.82 11.19 -3.32
N PHE A 7 -18.41 10.09 -2.84
CA PHE A 7 -17.93 9.37 -1.66
C PHE A 7 -16.48 8.91 -1.82
N LEU A 8 -16.10 8.32 -2.97
CA LEU A 8 -14.71 7.92 -3.22
C LEU A 8 -13.75 9.11 -3.18
N ARG A 9 -14.09 10.22 -3.83
CA ARG A 9 -13.25 11.43 -3.81
C ARG A 9 -13.11 12.02 -2.40
N ASN A 10 -14.19 12.08 -1.64
CA ASN A 10 -14.15 12.57 -0.26
C ASN A 10 -13.28 11.67 0.62
N LEU A 11 -13.34 10.35 0.44
CA LEU A 11 -12.48 9.41 1.15
C LEU A 11 -11.01 9.57 0.74
N GLU A 12 -10.74 9.78 -0.55
CA GLU A 12 -9.39 10.06 -1.05
C GLU A 12 -8.82 11.37 -0.50
N GLU A 13 -9.63 12.43 -0.44
CA GLU A 13 -9.28 13.72 0.17
C GLU A 13 -8.97 13.52 1.65
N MET A 14 -9.85 12.82 2.38
CA MET A 14 -9.66 12.50 3.80
C MET A 14 -8.33 11.76 4.06
N PHE A 15 -8.05 10.70 3.29
CA PHE A 15 -6.78 9.96 3.41
C PHE A 15 -5.59 10.78 2.94
N THR A 16 -5.79 11.64 1.93
CA THR A 16 -4.78 12.61 1.54
C THR A 16 -4.52 13.56 2.70
N GLU A 17 -5.48 13.93 3.52
CA GLU A 17 -5.23 14.77 4.70
C GLU A 17 -4.70 13.98 5.92
N PHE A 18 -4.51 12.65 5.85
CA PHE A 18 -4.28 11.76 7.01
C PHE A 18 -5.40 11.78 8.05
N CYS A 19 -6.57 12.20 7.62
CA CYS A 19 -7.79 11.96 8.36
C CYS A 19 -8.26 10.52 8.10
N LEU A 20 -9.05 10.00 9.03
CA LEU A 20 -9.70 8.70 8.90
C LEU A 20 -11.18 8.86 9.31
N PRO A 21 -12.09 8.01 8.81
CA PRO A 21 -13.51 8.12 9.15
C PRO A 21 -13.75 8.02 10.66
N GLU A 22 -14.78 8.67 11.18
CA GLU A 22 -15.16 8.46 12.58
C GLU A 22 -15.55 6.99 12.82
N ASP A 23 -15.47 6.53 14.08
CA ASP A 23 -15.75 5.13 14.45
C ASP A 23 -17.10 4.63 13.89
N GLU A 24 -18.15 5.45 13.98
CA GLU A 24 -19.50 5.13 13.48
C GLU A 24 -19.53 4.99 11.96
N ASP A 25 -18.90 5.92 11.22
CA ASP A 25 -18.85 5.89 9.75
C ASP A 25 -18.05 4.70 9.24
N LEU A 26 -16.93 4.37 9.90
CA LEU A 26 -16.12 3.20 9.57
C LEU A 26 -16.92 1.92 9.80
N ILE A 27 -17.61 1.80 10.95
CA ILE A 27 -18.44 0.63 11.25
C ILE A 27 -19.53 0.48 10.18
N HIS A 28 -20.22 1.56 9.81
CA HIS A 28 -21.23 1.54 8.77
C HIS A 28 -20.67 1.11 7.41
N LEU A 29 -19.52 1.66 7.00
CA LEU A 29 -18.84 1.29 5.76
C LEU A 29 -18.52 -0.21 5.73
N VAL A 30 -17.93 -0.74 6.80
CA VAL A 30 -17.53 -2.15 6.86
C VAL A 30 -18.76 -3.08 6.90
N ASP A 31 -19.79 -2.73 7.67
CA ASP A 31 -21.03 -3.52 7.73
C ASP A 31 -21.78 -3.53 6.39
N ASP A 32 -21.84 -2.39 5.68
CA ASP A 32 -22.45 -2.34 4.35
C ASP A 32 -21.65 -3.14 3.32
N ALA A 33 -20.32 -3.16 3.41
CA ALA A 33 -19.49 -4.00 2.57
C ALA A 33 -19.73 -5.49 2.84
N ILE A 34 -19.85 -5.89 4.12
CA ILE A 34 -20.19 -7.26 4.52
C ILE A 34 -21.52 -7.69 3.88
N LYS A 35 -22.56 -6.84 3.88
CA LYS A 35 -23.87 -7.16 3.27
C LYS A 35 -23.80 -7.43 1.77
N ILE A 36 -22.80 -6.87 1.07
CA ILE A 36 -22.55 -7.14 -0.35
C ILE A 36 -21.77 -8.45 -0.48
N LEU A 37 -20.65 -8.58 0.24
CA LEU A 37 -19.73 -9.73 0.18
C LEU A 37 -20.41 -11.04 0.61
N GLU A 38 -21.32 -11.00 1.58
CA GLU A 38 -22.11 -12.16 2.03
C GLU A 38 -22.96 -12.78 0.91
N LYS A 39 -23.37 -11.98 -0.07
CA LYS A 39 -24.16 -12.45 -1.22
C LYS A 39 -23.29 -13.01 -2.34
N GLU A 40 -21.98 -12.81 -2.26
CA GLU A 40 -21.06 -13.30 -3.29
C GLU A 40 -20.68 -14.76 -3.05
N PRO A 41 -20.63 -15.58 -4.11
CA PRO A 41 -20.15 -16.96 -4.03
C PRO A 41 -18.68 -17.05 -3.62
N ASN A 42 -18.20 -18.23 -3.25
CA ASN A 42 -16.76 -18.45 -3.01
C ASN A 42 -15.97 -18.19 -4.30
N VAL A 43 -16.54 -18.57 -5.45
CA VAL A 43 -15.97 -18.34 -6.78
C VAL A 43 -16.86 -17.39 -7.57
N ILE A 44 -16.35 -16.19 -7.83
CA ILE A 44 -17.04 -15.17 -8.64
C ILE A 44 -16.90 -15.52 -10.12
N TYR A 45 -17.92 -15.25 -10.93
CA TYR A 45 -17.84 -15.36 -12.39
C TYR A 45 -17.95 -13.98 -13.00
N VAL A 46 -16.97 -13.64 -13.83
CA VAL A 46 -16.91 -12.35 -14.50
C VAL A 46 -16.86 -12.60 -16.01
N ASN A 47 -17.91 -12.16 -16.71
CA ASN A 47 -17.90 -12.09 -18.17
C ASN A 47 -17.90 -10.62 -18.58
N ALA A 48 -16.76 -10.13 -19.05
CA ALA A 48 -16.57 -8.73 -19.41
C ALA A 48 -15.52 -8.56 -20.52
N THR A 49 -15.74 -7.57 -21.39
CA THR A 49 -14.78 -7.25 -22.46
C THR A 49 -13.50 -6.65 -21.89
N ASN A 50 -13.59 -5.85 -20.82
CA ASN A 50 -12.42 -5.25 -20.19
C ASN A 50 -12.31 -5.73 -18.75
N VAL A 51 -11.21 -6.41 -18.42
CA VAL A 51 -10.91 -6.79 -17.03
C VAL A 51 -9.50 -6.33 -16.67
N THR A 52 -9.35 -5.65 -15.54
CA THR A 52 -8.02 -5.37 -14.96
C THR A 52 -7.87 -6.16 -13.66
N LEU A 53 -6.80 -6.94 -13.56
CA LEU A 53 -6.45 -7.66 -12.33
C LEU A 53 -5.26 -6.99 -11.64
N PHE A 54 -5.36 -6.87 -10.33
CA PHE A 54 -4.33 -6.37 -9.43
C PHE A 54 -3.87 -7.52 -8.53
N GLY A 55 -2.57 -7.70 -8.38
CA GLY A 55 -1.98 -8.61 -7.40
C GLY A 55 -1.91 -7.96 -6.02
N ASP A 56 -0.86 -8.31 -5.28
CA ASP A 56 -0.65 -7.89 -3.89
C ASP A 56 -0.43 -6.38 -3.78
N ILE A 57 -1.05 -5.75 -2.79
CA ILE A 57 -0.97 -4.29 -2.53
C ILE A 57 -0.17 -3.99 -1.27
N HIS A 58 -0.33 -4.81 -0.23
CA HIS A 58 0.42 -4.75 1.03
C HIS A 58 0.51 -3.35 1.66
N GLY A 59 -0.65 -2.72 1.89
CA GLY A 59 -0.71 -1.45 2.62
C GLY A 59 -0.05 -0.27 1.90
N GLN A 60 0.05 -0.31 0.57
CA GLN A 60 0.57 0.77 -0.27
C GLN A 60 -0.55 1.59 -0.90
N TYR A 61 -1.34 2.24 -0.07
CA TYR A 61 -2.55 2.97 -0.46
C TYR A 61 -2.30 3.97 -1.59
N ASP A 62 -1.23 4.77 -1.53
CA ASP A 62 -1.00 5.77 -2.57
C ASP A 62 -0.80 5.14 -3.96
N HIS A 63 -0.08 4.01 -4.03
CA HIS A 63 0.15 3.31 -5.29
C HIS A 63 -1.14 2.65 -5.77
N GLN A 64 -1.89 2.06 -4.83
CA GLN A 64 -3.20 1.47 -5.07
C GLN A 64 -4.17 2.50 -5.66
N LYS A 65 -4.29 3.69 -5.06
CA LYS A 65 -5.13 4.80 -5.54
C LYS A 65 -4.79 5.16 -6.98
N ASN A 66 -3.51 5.40 -7.26
CA ASN A 66 -3.04 5.75 -8.60
C ASN A 66 -3.35 4.66 -9.63
N MET A 67 -3.07 3.40 -9.29
CA MET A 67 -3.38 2.27 -10.17
C MET A 67 -4.88 2.14 -10.44
N TYR A 68 -5.73 2.23 -9.41
CA TYR A 68 -7.18 2.12 -9.57
C TYR A 68 -7.73 3.24 -10.44
N ARG A 69 -7.36 4.50 -10.16
CA ARG A 69 -7.83 5.66 -10.94
C ARG A 69 -7.33 5.66 -12.38
N LYS A 70 -6.12 5.16 -12.65
CA LYS A 70 -5.58 5.07 -14.01
C LYS A 70 -6.16 3.93 -14.81
N GLU A 71 -6.41 2.80 -14.16
CA GLU A 71 -6.97 1.63 -14.82
C GLU A 71 -8.47 1.79 -15.04
N PHE A 72 -9.22 2.26 -14.05
CA PHE A 72 -10.66 2.45 -14.15
C PHE A 72 -10.99 3.60 -15.12
N LYS A 73 -11.69 3.28 -16.20
CA LYS A 73 -12.13 4.28 -17.18
C LYS A 73 -13.56 4.70 -16.91
N GLU A 74 -13.73 5.87 -16.29
CA GLU A 74 -15.05 6.49 -16.14
C GLU A 74 -15.70 6.72 -17.52
N GLY A 75 -16.95 6.28 -17.66
CA GLY A 75 -17.78 6.57 -18.84
C GLY A 75 -17.53 5.72 -20.11
N SER A 76 -16.52 4.84 -20.17
CA SER A 76 -16.31 3.97 -21.34
C SER A 76 -16.91 2.57 -21.15
N ASN A 77 -18.17 2.39 -21.55
CA ASN A 77 -18.98 1.17 -21.50
C ASN A 77 -19.09 0.53 -20.10
N ALA A 78 -20.30 0.14 -19.71
CA ALA A 78 -20.60 -0.56 -18.44
C ALA A 78 -19.97 -1.97 -18.31
N ASP A 79 -18.83 -2.22 -18.96
CA ASP A 79 -18.22 -3.52 -19.23
C ASP A 79 -16.70 -3.53 -18.90
N HIS A 80 -16.25 -2.60 -18.03
CA HIS A 80 -14.95 -2.70 -17.38
C HIS A 80 -15.12 -3.19 -15.94
N VAL A 81 -14.48 -4.31 -15.63
CA VAL A 81 -14.38 -4.92 -14.31
C VAL A 81 -12.93 -4.86 -13.79
N MET A 82 -12.78 -4.58 -12.50
CA MET A 82 -11.53 -4.62 -11.76
C MET A 82 -11.59 -5.73 -10.71
N ILE A 83 -10.50 -6.49 -10.58
CA ILE A 83 -10.39 -7.61 -9.62
C ILE A 83 -9.07 -7.47 -8.85
N GLN A 84 -9.15 -7.34 -7.52
CA GLN A 84 -7.97 -7.40 -6.65
C GLN A 84 -7.80 -8.82 -6.11
N LEU A 85 -6.61 -9.39 -6.30
CA LEU A 85 -6.22 -10.76 -5.96
C LEU A 85 -5.71 -10.92 -4.53
N GLY A 86 -6.31 -10.24 -3.55
CA GLY A 86 -5.94 -10.35 -2.14
C GLY A 86 -4.76 -9.48 -1.72
N ASP A 87 -4.23 -9.77 -0.52
CA ASP A 87 -3.07 -9.16 0.10
C ASP A 87 -3.08 -7.64 0.03
N CYS A 88 -4.19 -7.08 0.51
CA CYS A 88 -4.39 -5.66 0.66
C CYS A 88 -3.63 -5.09 1.86
N MET A 89 -3.43 -5.90 2.90
CA MET A 89 -2.85 -5.50 4.18
C MET A 89 -1.47 -6.13 4.44
N ASP A 90 -0.90 -5.71 5.56
CA ASP A 90 0.44 -5.96 6.08
C ASP A 90 1.60 -5.37 5.26
N ARG A 91 2.80 -5.36 5.88
CA ARG A 91 4.09 -4.96 5.31
C ARG A 91 4.24 -3.46 5.04
N GLY A 92 3.27 -2.83 4.39
CA GLY A 92 3.24 -1.40 4.14
C GLY A 92 2.71 -0.58 5.32
N PRO A 93 2.79 0.76 5.23
CA PRO A 93 2.44 1.67 6.32
C PRO A 93 0.97 2.15 6.33
N GLN A 94 0.22 1.93 5.25
CA GLN A 94 -1.15 2.44 5.05
C GLN A 94 -2.14 1.26 4.93
N ASN A 95 -2.08 0.31 5.85
CA ASN A 95 -2.88 -0.92 5.79
C ASN A 95 -4.38 -0.65 5.90
N LEU A 96 -4.77 0.23 6.84
CA LEU A 96 -6.18 0.54 7.04
C LEU A 96 -6.76 1.31 5.85
N GLU A 97 -6.06 2.33 5.37
CA GLU A 97 -6.45 3.14 4.23
C GLU A 97 -6.61 2.27 2.98
N SER A 98 -5.64 1.37 2.73
CA SER A 98 -5.69 0.46 1.58
C SER A 98 -6.93 -0.44 1.64
N PHE A 99 -7.20 -1.04 2.80
CA PHE A 99 -8.35 -1.92 2.99
C PHE A 99 -9.69 -1.17 2.86
N LEU A 100 -9.82 -0.02 3.53
CA LEU A 100 -11.03 0.82 3.44
C LEU A 100 -11.27 1.31 2.02
N TYR A 101 -10.21 1.64 1.28
CA TYR A 101 -10.31 2.05 -0.12
C TYR A 101 -10.83 0.91 -1.01
N SER A 102 -10.31 -0.32 -0.86
CA SER A 102 -10.88 -1.49 -1.57
C SER A 102 -12.35 -1.73 -1.24
N LEU A 103 -12.76 -1.57 0.03
CA LEU A 103 -14.17 -1.68 0.42
C LEU A 103 -15.02 -0.55 -0.16
N ALA A 104 -14.50 0.68 -0.21
CA ALA A 104 -15.18 1.82 -0.83
C ALA A 104 -15.42 1.57 -2.32
N TRP A 105 -14.42 1.09 -3.05
CA TRP A 105 -14.57 0.67 -4.46
C TRP A 105 -15.61 -0.44 -4.61
N LYS A 106 -15.66 -1.41 -3.68
CA LYS A 106 -16.68 -2.45 -3.69
C LYS A 106 -18.09 -1.89 -3.47
N LEU A 107 -18.24 -0.92 -2.58
CA LEU A 107 -19.52 -0.28 -2.27
C LEU A 107 -20.04 0.60 -3.42
N VAL A 108 -19.17 1.37 -4.05
CA VAL A 108 -19.51 2.25 -5.19
C VAL A 108 -19.73 1.45 -6.48
N HIS A 109 -18.91 0.41 -6.70
CA HIS A 109 -18.93 -0.38 -7.94
C HIS A 109 -19.19 -1.87 -7.70
N PRO A 110 -20.29 -2.28 -7.06
CA PRO A 110 -20.47 -3.65 -6.58
C PRO A 110 -20.48 -4.73 -7.67
N LYS A 111 -20.77 -4.36 -8.92
CA LYS A 111 -20.76 -5.26 -10.09
C LYS A 111 -19.52 -5.12 -10.98
N GLN A 112 -18.66 -4.14 -10.70
CA GLN A 112 -17.48 -3.83 -11.51
C GLN A 112 -16.19 -3.89 -10.70
N PHE A 113 -16.24 -3.99 -9.37
CA PHE A 113 -15.09 -4.21 -8.52
C PHE A 113 -15.30 -5.48 -7.70
N TYR A 114 -14.34 -6.40 -7.79
CA TYR A 114 -14.29 -7.62 -7.00
C TYR A 114 -13.00 -7.68 -6.21
N PHE A 115 -13.10 -8.16 -4.98
CA PHE A 115 -11.98 -8.27 -4.06
C PHE A 115 -11.95 -9.69 -3.53
N VAL A 116 -11.00 -10.49 -4.02
CA VAL A 116 -10.81 -11.85 -3.51
C VAL A 116 -9.84 -11.83 -2.33
N ARG A 117 -9.96 -12.81 -1.46
CA ARG A 117 -9.21 -12.95 -0.22
C ARG A 117 -7.78 -13.39 -0.52
N GLY A 118 -6.79 -12.72 0.07
CA GLY A 118 -5.42 -13.20 0.15
C GLY A 118 -5.14 -13.89 1.48
N ASN A 119 -3.90 -14.35 1.67
CA ASN A 119 -3.53 -14.98 2.93
C ASN A 119 -3.37 -13.95 4.06
N HIS A 120 -3.06 -12.70 3.74
CA HIS A 120 -2.91 -11.62 4.71
C HIS A 120 -4.24 -11.07 5.25
N GLU A 121 -5.37 -11.31 4.57
CA GLU A 121 -6.73 -11.04 5.08
C GLU A 121 -7.17 -12.04 6.17
N SER A 122 -6.35 -12.16 7.23
CA SER A 122 -6.57 -13.03 8.37
C SER A 122 -6.04 -12.44 9.68
N GLY A 123 -6.66 -12.81 10.80
CA GLY A 123 -6.19 -12.37 12.12
C GLY A 123 -4.81 -12.93 12.47
N SER A 124 -4.44 -14.08 11.89
CA SER A 124 -3.12 -14.68 12.08
C SER A 124 -1.99 -13.91 11.39
N MET A 125 -2.17 -13.49 10.13
CA MET A 125 -1.15 -12.76 9.38
C MET A 125 -1.04 -11.31 9.83
N THR A 126 -2.16 -10.61 9.98
CA THR A 126 -2.17 -9.21 10.43
C THR A 126 -1.52 -9.00 11.79
N ARG A 127 -1.59 -10.00 12.69
CA ARG A 127 -0.87 -9.99 13.98
C ARG A 127 0.64 -10.14 13.80
N LYS A 128 1.08 -10.95 12.84
CA LYS A 128 2.49 -11.26 12.60
C LYS A 128 3.21 -10.13 11.84
N TYR A 129 2.53 -9.49 10.89
CA TYR A 129 3.18 -8.62 9.90
C TYR A 129 2.84 -7.13 10.00
N GLY A 130 2.03 -6.73 10.99
CA GLY A 130 1.97 -5.35 11.46
C GLY A 130 0.62 -4.66 11.32
N ALA A 131 -0.28 -5.13 10.44
CA ALA A 131 -1.57 -4.48 10.22
C ALA A 131 -2.45 -4.44 11.47
N GLN A 132 -2.46 -5.50 12.29
CA GLN A 132 -3.18 -5.48 13.57
C GLN A 132 -2.68 -4.36 14.48
N LYS A 133 -1.35 -4.20 14.55
CA LYS A 133 -0.72 -3.19 15.38
C LYS A 133 -1.14 -1.82 14.87
N GLU A 134 -1.03 -1.55 13.56
CA GLU A 134 -1.42 -0.28 12.95
C GLU A 134 -2.89 0.06 13.19
N ILE A 135 -3.80 -0.86 12.87
CA ILE A 135 -5.24 -0.63 13.01
C ILE A 135 -5.61 -0.37 14.47
N MET A 136 -5.02 -1.10 15.42
CA MET A 136 -5.26 -0.88 16.86
C MET A 136 -4.61 0.40 17.42
N MET A 137 -3.67 1.02 16.69
CA MET A 137 -3.19 2.36 17.03
C MET A 137 -4.16 3.44 16.55
N LYS A 138 -4.78 3.21 15.39
CA LYS A 138 -5.72 4.14 14.76
C LYS A 138 -7.11 4.06 15.41
N TYR A 139 -7.56 2.85 15.75
CA TYR A 139 -8.91 2.52 16.21
C TYR A 139 -8.93 1.49 17.35
N SER A 140 -10.13 1.24 17.88
CA SER A 140 -10.36 0.24 18.93
C SER A 140 -10.13 -1.21 18.46
N ARG A 141 -9.91 -2.10 19.43
CA ARG A 141 -9.85 -3.56 19.18
C ARG A 141 -11.14 -4.09 18.54
N ASN A 142 -12.29 -3.49 18.84
CA ASN A 142 -13.57 -3.90 18.28
C ASN A 142 -13.63 -3.63 16.77
N ILE A 143 -13.15 -2.47 16.33
CA ILE A 143 -13.05 -2.14 14.91
C ILE A 143 -12.08 -3.07 14.19
N TYR A 144 -10.91 -3.37 14.79
CA TYR A 144 -10.01 -4.38 14.22
C TYR A 144 -10.69 -5.75 14.07
N ASN A 145 -11.41 -6.21 15.10
CA ASN A 145 -12.14 -7.48 15.03
C ASN A 145 -13.24 -7.45 13.94
N LEU A 146 -13.90 -6.31 13.72
CA LEU A 146 -14.87 -6.10 12.65
C LEU A 146 -14.22 -6.19 11.26
N ILE A 147 -13.03 -5.59 11.08
CA ILE A 147 -12.24 -5.69 9.84
C ILE A 147 -11.85 -7.15 9.56
N ILE A 148 -11.35 -7.89 10.57
CA ILE A 148 -11.03 -9.31 10.42
C ILE A 148 -12.27 -10.14 10.12
N LYS A 149 -13.42 -9.82 10.72
CA LYS A 149 -14.71 -10.43 10.37
C LYS A 149 -15.05 -10.14 8.91
N CYS A 150 -14.92 -8.90 8.43
CA CYS A 150 -15.16 -8.55 7.04
C CYS A 150 -14.27 -9.36 6.08
N CYS A 151 -13.00 -9.56 6.43
CA CYS A 151 -12.08 -10.37 5.65
C CYS A 151 -12.57 -11.81 5.42
N THR A 152 -13.34 -12.38 6.35
CA THR A 152 -13.86 -13.75 6.16
C THR A 152 -14.96 -13.84 5.11
N TYR A 153 -15.62 -12.73 4.78
CA TYR A 153 -16.66 -12.68 3.76
C TYR A 153 -16.12 -12.51 2.34
N LEU A 154 -14.85 -12.14 2.17
CA LEU A 154 -14.23 -12.02 0.84
C LEU A 154 -14.29 -13.36 0.08
N PRO A 155 -14.73 -13.37 -1.18
CA PRO A 155 -14.60 -14.53 -2.08
C PRO A 155 -13.15 -15.00 -2.20
N VAL A 156 -12.91 -16.23 -2.63
CA VAL A 156 -11.56 -16.81 -2.66
C VAL A 156 -10.97 -16.89 -4.07
N ALA A 157 -11.82 -16.83 -5.09
CA ALA A 157 -11.41 -16.94 -6.48
C ALA A 157 -12.38 -16.20 -7.42
N ALA A 158 -11.93 -15.96 -8.64
CA ALA A 158 -12.77 -15.54 -9.75
C ALA A 158 -12.44 -16.35 -11.01
N VAL A 159 -13.47 -16.70 -11.78
CA VAL A 159 -13.34 -17.22 -13.15
C VAL A 159 -13.69 -16.09 -14.11
N VAL A 160 -12.72 -15.69 -14.92
CA VAL A 160 -12.89 -14.60 -15.89
C VAL A 160 -13.05 -15.16 -17.30
N ASN A 161 -14.13 -14.76 -17.97
CA ASN A 161 -14.48 -15.09 -19.36
C ASN A 161 -14.44 -16.59 -19.66
N ASP A 162 -14.80 -17.42 -18.68
CA ASP A 162 -14.75 -18.90 -18.71
C ASP A 162 -13.37 -19.45 -19.15
N LYS A 163 -12.31 -18.69 -18.89
CA LYS A 163 -10.95 -18.99 -19.39
C LYS A 163 -9.89 -18.88 -18.33
N TYR A 164 -10.02 -17.94 -17.40
CA TYR A 164 -8.92 -17.62 -16.50
C TYR A 164 -9.28 -17.89 -15.05
N TRP A 165 -8.50 -18.75 -14.39
CA TRP A 165 -8.58 -18.99 -12.96
C TRP A 165 -7.82 -17.90 -12.21
N CYS A 166 -8.53 -16.99 -11.56
CA CYS A 166 -7.95 -15.83 -10.92
C CYS A 166 -8.02 -15.99 -9.40
N VAL A 167 -6.86 -16.12 -8.76
CA VAL A 167 -6.73 -16.43 -7.32
C VAL A 167 -5.60 -15.64 -6.68
N HIS A 168 -5.49 -15.70 -5.36
CA HIS A 168 -4.33 -15.12 -4.68
C HIS A 168 -3.11 -16.06 -4.76
N GLY A 169 -3.21 -17.26 -4.18
CA GLY A 169 -2.18 -18.29 -4.15
C GLY A 169 -2.20 -19.15 -5.41
N GLY A 170 -2.77 -20.36 -5.35
CA GLY A 170 -2.70 -21.29 -6.48
C GLY A 170 -3.97 -22.10 -6.73
N ILE A 171 -3.79 -23.29 -7.29
CA ILE A 171 -4.88 -24.24 -7.52
C ILE A 171 -5.23 -24.97 -6.22
N PRO A 172 -6.48 -25.45 -6.05
CA PRO A 172 -6.81 -26.33 -4.94
C PRO A 172 -5.96 -27.60 -5.01
N TYR A 173 -5.55 -28.12 -3.85
CA TYR A 173 -4.91 -29.42 -3.76
C TYR A 173 -5.92 -30.53 -4.11
N PHE A 174 -5.49 -31.50 -4.92
CA PHE A 174 -6.27 -32.69 -5.26
C PHE A 174 -5.34 -33.90 -5.42
N GLU A 175 -5.88 -35.10 -5.15
CA GLU A 175 -5.19 -36.36 -5.40
C GLU A 175 -5.74 -37.01 -6.68
N GLU A 176 -4.89 -37.76 -7.39
CA GLU A 176 -5.34 -38.50 -8.56
C GLU A 176 -6.35 -39.60 -8.16
N GLY A 177 -7.60 -39.46 -8.58
CA GLY A 177 -8.73 -40.33 -8.26
C GLY A 177 -9.68 -39.77 -7.20
N TYR A 178 -9.35 -38.67 -6.52
CA TYR A 178 -10.17 -38.08 -5.45
C TYR A 178 -10.47 -36.58 -5.71
N PRO A 179 -11.73 -36.23 -6.09
CA PRO A 179 -12.15 -34.84 -6.31
C PRO A 179 -12.12 -33.97 -5.02
N PRO A 180 -12.20 -32.62 -5.13
CA PRO A 180 -12.65 -31.87 -6.30
C PRO A 180 -11.51 -31.48 -7.24
N TYR A 181 -11.50 -32.18 -8.37
CA TYR A 181 -10.90 -31.73 -9.62
C TYR A 181 -11.58 -30.49 -10.23
N THR A 182 -12.59 -29.97 -9.55
CA THR A 182 -13.47 -28.91 -10.02
C THR A 182 -13.22 -27.65 -9.21
N TRP A 183 -13.26 -26.49 -9.86
CA TRP A 183 -13.13 -25.21 -9.18
C TRP A 183 -14.36 -24.80 -8.36
N ASP A 184 -15.51 -25.49 -8.46
CA ASP A 184 -16.71 -25.13 -7.70
C ASP A 184 -16.56 -25.47 -6.22
N LEU A 185 -16.13 -24.47 -5.47
CA LEU A 185 -15.91 -24.53 -4.03
C LEU A 185 -17.01 -23.81 -3.26
N ASN A 186 -18.17 -23.58 -3.85
CA ASN A 186 -19.25 -22.79 -3.22
C ASN A 186 -19.88 -23.45 -1.99
N THR A 187 -19.62 -24.74 -1.77
CA THR A 187 -20.06 -25.48 -0.58
C THR A 187 -19.05 -25.44 0.56
N ASP A 188 -17.81 -25.02 0.31
CA ASP A 188 -16.79 -24.87 1.35
C ASP A 188 -17.05 -23.67 2.26
N ASN A 189 -16.74 -23.82 3.54
CA ASN A 189 -16.90 -22.75 4.51
C ASN A 189 -15.70 -21.78 4.50
N ARG A 190 -15.84 -20.65 3.78
CA ARG A 190 -14.83 -19.57 3.81
C ARG A 190 -14.90 -18.65 5.04
N LEU A 191 -15.98 -18.70 5.81
CA LEU A 191 -16.28 -17.77 6.92
C LEU A 191 -15.50 -18.10 8.21
N CYS A 192 -14.19 -18.32 8.09
CA CYS A 192 -13.31 -18.64 9.20
C CYS A 192 -11.87 -18.14 8.95
N GLU A 193 -11.00 -18.33 9.95
CA GLU A 193 -9.55 -18.15 9.79
C GLU A 193 -8.99 -19.19 8.81
N PRO A 194 -8.00 -18.84 7.95
CA PRO A 194 -7.48 -19.73 6.91
C PRO A 194 -7.09 -21.14 7.39
N ARG A 195 -6.44 -21.24 8.56
CA ARG A 195 -6.03 -22.54 9.15
C ARG A 195 -7.19 -23.49 9.48
N ARG A 196 -8.43 -23.00 9.50
CA ARG A 196 -9.65 -23.79 9.75
C ARG A 196 -10.44 -24.09 8.49
N MET A 197 -10.00 -23.58 7.33
CA MET A 197 -10.61 -23.88 6.05
C MET A 197 -10.24 -25.29 5.57
N SER A 198 -10.93 -25.78 4.54
CA SER A 198 -10.53 -26.99 3.83
C SER A 198 -9.13 -26.84 3.20
N VAL A 199 -8.47 -27.97 2.96
CA VAL A 199 -7.14 -27.99 2.32
C VAL A 199 -7.17 -27.32 0.95
N ALA A 200 -8.25 -27.49 0.19
CA ALA A 200 -8.46 -26.81 -1.10
C ALA A 200 -8.42 -25.28 -0.96
N LEU A 201 -9.23 -24.72 -0.05
CA LEU A 201 -9.25 -23.28 0.21
C LEU A 201 -7.92 -22.75 0.76
N GLN A 202 -7.24 -23.54 1.61
CA GLN A 202 -5.92 -23.16 2.10
C GLN A 202 -4.91 -23.02 0.95
N ASN A 203 -4.90 -23.94 -0.02
CA ASN A 203 -4.00 -23.87 -1.18
C ASN A 203 -4.37 -22.75 -2.15
N ILE A 204 -5.65 -22.40 -2.28
CA ILE A 204 -6.05 -21.20 -3.05
C ILE A 204 -5.45 -19.92 -2.48
N LEU A 205 -5.21 -19.87 -1.17
CA LEU A 205 -4.60 -18.71 -0.52
C LEU A 205 -3.07 -18.80 -0.39
N TRP A 206 -2.47 -19.99 -0.45
CA TRP A 206 -1.06 -20.18 -0.04
C TRP A 206 -0.20 -21.00 -0.99
N ALA A 207 -0.77 -21.71 -1.96
CA ALA A 207 0.01 -22.55 -2.86
C ALA A 207 0.84 -21.70 -3.82
N ASP A 208 2.03 -22.21 -4.12
CA ASP A 208 3.02 -21.63 -5.02
C ASP A 208 3.32 -22.61 -6.16
N PRO A 209 3.67 -22.15 -7.36
CA PRO A 209 4.31 -23.01 -8.34
C PRO A 209 5.67 -23.51 -7.80
N VAL A 210 6.09 -24.72 -8.18
CA VAL A 210 7.46 -25.19 -7.89
C VAL A 210 8.52 -24.30 -8.55
N ASP A 211 9.70 -24.16 -7.95
CA ASP A 211 10.76 -23.26 -8.44
C ASP A 211 11.22 -23.61 -9.87
N ASN A 212 11.34 -24.92 -10.15
CA ASN A 212 11.70 -25.50 -11.45
C ASN A 212 10.45 -25.86 -12.27
N PHE A 213 9.45 -24.97 -12.29
CA PHE A 213 8.15 -25.21 -12.95
C PHE A 213 8.26 -25.64 -14.41
N GLU A 214 9.24 -25.12 -15.15
CA GLU A 214 9.44 -25.46 -16.57
C GLU A 214 10.00 -26.87 -16.80
N GLU A 215 10.52 -27.53 -15.76
CA GLU A 215 11.05 -28.90 -15.85
C GLU A 215 9.92 -29.93 -15.95
N LYS A 216 10.27 -31.15 -16.37
CA LYS A 216 9.30 -32.25 -16.41
C LYS A 216 9.17 -32.87 -15.02
N HIS A 217 7.95 -32.84 -14.49
CA HIS A 217 7.60 -33.40 -13.18
C HIS A 217 6.79 -34.69 -13.35
N GLU A 218 7.02 -35.65 -12.45
CA GLU A 218 6.18 -36.86 -12.34
C GLU A 218 5.04 -36.66 -11.32
N ASP A 219 5.30 -35.90 -10.26
CA ASP A 219 4.32 -35.59 -9.22
C ASP A 219 3.49 -34.35 -9.58
N LEU A 220 2.23 -34.33 -9.12
CA LEU A 220 1.35 -33.16 -9.23
C LEU A 220 1.71 -32.08 -8.19
N PHE A 221 2.03 -32.51 -6.97
CA PHE A 221 2.22 -31.60 -5.85
C PHE A 221 3.45 -32.01 -5.02
N GLU A 222 4.16 -31.01 -4.50
CA GLU A 222 5.27 -31.18 -3.58
C GLU A 222 4.99 -30.49 -2.24
N ASN A 223 5.65 -30.92 -1.17
CA ASN A 223 5.47 -30.31 0.14
C ASN A 223 6.01 -28.87 0.13
N SER A 224 5.18 -27.91 0.56
CA SER A 224 5.58 -26.52 0.62
C SER A 224 6.26 -26.14 1.93
N GLN A 225 7.17 -25.16 1.86
CA GLN A 225 7.74 -24.51 3.05
C GLN A 225 6.75 -23.55 3.72
N ARG A 226 5.60 -23.26 3.09
CA ARG A 226 4.55 -22.37 3.61
C ARG A 226 3.83 -22.96 4.83
N GLY A 227 3.89 -24.27 5.03
CA GLY A 227 3.39 -24.99 6.20
C GLY A 227 2.55 -26.21 5.88
N ASP A 228 2.04 -26.87 6.92
CA ASP A 228 1.23 -28.09 6.79
C ASP A 228 -0.01 -27.88 5.91
N ASN A 229 -0.30 -28.88 5.06
CA ASN A 229 -1.40 -28.87 4.07
C ASN A 229 -1.28 -27.80 2.97
N ILE A 230 -0.14 -27.13 2.85
CA ILE A 230 0.17 -26.26 1.72
C ILE A 230 1.17 -26.96 0.82
N TYR A 231 0.94 -26.87 -0.48
CA TYR A 231 1.73 -27.58 -1.48
C TYR A 231 2.28 -26.62 -2.54
N TYR A 232 3.44 -26.98 -3.08
CA TYR A 232 3.84 -26.47 -4.38
C TYR A 232 3.09 -27.25 -5.46
N PHE A 233 2.64 -26.59 -6.52
CA PHE A 233 2.00 -27.25 -7.66
C PHE A 233 2.90 -27.24 -8.89
N THR A 234 2.96 -28.37 -9.60
CA THR A 234 3.80 -28.52 -10.79
C THR A 234 3.08 -28.08 -12.06
N ALA A 235 3.81 -27.95 -13.17
CA ALA A 235 3.19 -27.72 -14.48
C ALA A 235 2.19 -28.82 -14.88
N LEU A 236 2.44 -30.06 -14.44
CA LEU A 236 1.52 -31.18 -14.66
C LEU A 236 0.19 -30.97 -13.91
N ALA A 237 0.25 -30.50 -12.66
CA ALA A 237 -0.94 -30.18 -11.88
C ALA A 237 -1.75 -29.03 -12.47
N ALA A 238 -1.06 -27.98 -12.92
CA ALA A 238 -1.67 -26.84 -13.59
C ALA A 238 -2.38 -27.28 -14.88
N HIS A 239 -1.74 -28.11 -15.71
CA HIS A 239 -2.36 -28.70 -16.91
C HIS A 239 -3.61 -29.50 -16.58
N HIS A 240 -3.51 -30.45 -15.65
CA HIS A 240 -4.65 -31.28 -15.24
C HIS A 240 -5.82 -30.42 -14.76
N PHE A 241 -5.55 -29.40 -13.94
CA PHE A 241 -6.57 -28.49 -13.45
C PHE A 241 -7.20 -27.68 -14.57
N LEU A 242 -6.39 -27.09 -15.46
CA LEU A 242 -6.88 -26.26 -16.57
C LEU A 242 -7.71 -27.06 -17.56
N GLU A 243 -7.21 -28.20 -18.05
CA GLU A 243 -7.91 -29.06 -19.01
C GLU A 243 -9.24 -29.57 -18.44
N LYS A 244 -9.22 -30.07 -17.20
CA LYS A 244 -10.41 -30.64 -16.57
C LYS A 244 -11.55 -29.65 -16.42
N ASN A 245 -11.20 -28.37 -16.29
CA ASN A 245 -12.14 -27.29 -16.06
C ASN A 245 -12.42 -26.43 -17.30
N GLY A 246 -11.82 -26.76 -18.45
CA GLY A 246 -11.97 -25.99 -19.69
C GLY A 246 -11.35 -24.59 -19.63
N LEU A 247 -10.34 -24.40 -18.77
CA LEU A 247 -9.64 -23.13 -18.55
C LEU A 247 -8.33 -23.08 -19.36
N GLN A 248 -7.77 -21.88 -19.49
CA GLN A 248 -6.58 -21.62 -20.32
C GLN A 248 -5.35 -21.25 -19.50
N GLU A 249 -5.49 -20.35 -18.53
CA GLU A 249 -4.37 -19.88 -17.70
C GLU A 249 -4.81 -19.61 -16.26
N ILE A 250 -3.89 -19.78 -15.32
CA ILE A 250 -4.01 -19.36 -13.93
C ILE A 250 -3.40 -17.96 -13.81
N ILE A 251 -4.13 -17.01 -13.21
CA ILE A 251 -3.66 -15.66 -12.91
C ILE A 251 -3.63 -15.51 -11.40
N ARG A 252 -2.47 -15.18 -10.84
CA ARG A 252 -2.27 -15.16 -9.39
C ARG A 252 -1.46 -13.97 -8.87
N GLY A 253 -1.41 -13.81 -7.55
CA GLY A 253 -0.54 -12.89 -6.82
C GLY A 253 0.49 -13.63 -5.95
N HIS A 254 0.56 -13.27 -4.67
CA HIS A 254 1.20 -13.92 -3.52
C HIS A 254 2.74 -13.98 -3.50
N GLU A 255 3.40 -14.12 -4.64
CA GLU A 255 4.87 -14.17 -4.71
C GLU A 255 5.47 -12.89 -5.26
N PHE A 256 6.48 -12.41 -4.55
CA PHE A 256 7.30 -11.30 -4.97
C PHE A 256 8.25 -11.73 -6.10
N TYR A 257 8.26 -10.95 -7.18
CA TYR A 257 9.27 -11.02 -8.24
C TYR A 257 9.83 -9.62 -8.49
N HIS A 258 11.14 -9.54 -8.75
CA HIS A 258 11.84 -8.26 -8.91
C HIS A 258 11.30 -7.44 -10.10
N GLU A 259 10.84 -8.11 -11.15
CA GLU A 259 10.23 -7.53 -12.35
C GLU A 259 8.78 -7.08 -12.12
N GLY A 260 8.20 -7.38 -10.95
CA GLY A 260 6.80 -7.13 -10.61
C GLY A 260 5.83 -8.18 -11.15
N TYR A 261 6.30 -9.18 -11.90
CA TYR A 261 5.50 -10.29 -12.42
C TYR A 261 6.40 -11.50 -12.77
N ARG A 262 5.78 -12.67 -12.96
CA ARG A 262 6.43 -13.85 -13.56
C ARG A 262 5.44 -14.59 -14.45
N ILE A 263 5.92 -15.11 -15.59
CA ILE A 263 5.14 -15.95 -16.50
C ILE A 263 5.77 -17.34 -16.46
N PHE A 264 4.94 -18.35 -16.18
CA PHE A 264 5.37 -19.72 -16.09
C PHE A 264 4.94 -20.50 -17.32
N HIS A 265 5.92 -21.17 -17.92
CA HIS A 265 5.72 -22.03 -19.07
C HIS A 265 5.91 -23.49 -18.65
N ASP A 266 5.26 -24.42 -19.34
CA ASP A 266 5.66 -25.82 -19.25
C ASP A 266 6.92 -26.10 -20.09
N HIS A 267 7.40 -27.35 -20.03
CA HIS A 267 8.53 -27.85 -20.82
C HIS A 267 8.34 -27.76 -22.35
N LEU A 268 7.11 -27.49 -22.83
CA LEU A 268 6.78 -27.31 -24.26
C LEU A 268 6.62 -25.83 -24.64
N GLY A 269 6.75 -24.91 -23.67
CA GLY A 269 6.63 -23.47 -23.87
C GLY A 269 5.19 -22.92 -23.73
N GLN A 270 4.20 -23.73 -23.37
CA GLN A 270 2.83 -23.27 -23.14
C GLN A 270 2.75 -22.48 -21.83
N ILE A 271 2.15 -21.29 -21.88
CA ILE A 271 1.90 -20.47 -20.69
C ILE A 271 0.77 -21.10 -19.88
N LEU A 272 1.03 -21.40 -18.60
CA LEU A 272 0.03 -21.96 -17.69
C LEU A 272 -0.31 -21.01 -16.54
N VAL A 273 0.67 -20.22 -16.07
CA VAL A 273 0.49 -19.34 -14.91
C VAL A 273 1.08 -17.96 -15.18
N ARG A 274 0.38 -16.91 -14.74
CA ARG A 274 0.91 -15.56 -14.62
C ARG A 274 0.78 -15.08 -13.18
N SER A 275 1.90 -14.81 -12.53
CA SER A 275 1.92 -14.11 -11.26
C SER A 275 2.10 -12.62 -11.51
N ILE A 276 1.24 -11.79 -10.91
CA ILE A 276 1.34 -10.33 -10.91
C ILE A 276 1.48 -9.82 -9.48
N PHE A 277 2.24 -8.74 -9.31
CA PHE A 277 2.52 -8.17 -8.00
C PHE A 277 2.33 -6.66 -8.05
N SER A 278 1.27 -6.14 -7.43
CA SER A 278 0.84 -4.73 -7.55
C SER A 278 1.40 -3.82 -6.45
N SER A 279 2.55 -4.17 -5.87
CA SER A 279 3.18 -3.44 -4.77
C SER A 279 4.58 -2.95 -5.21
N PRO A 280 4.68 -1.73 -5.80
CA PRO A 280 5.95 -1.14 -6.24
C PRO A 280 6.85 -0.76 -5.07
N ASN A 281 8.16 -0.97 -5.18
CA ASN A 281 9.12 -0.77 -4.08
C ASN A 281 8.66 -1.49 -2.80
N TYR A 282 8.38 -2.78 -2.94
CA TYR A 282 7.87 -3.61 -1.87
C TYR A 282 8.68 -3.45 -0.57
N CYS A 283 7.98 -3.41 0.56
CA CYS A 283 8.57 -3.17 1.89
C CYS A 283 9.46 -1.91 1.98
N GLY A 284 9.32 -0.95 1.05
CA GLY A 284 10.11 0.27 0.98
C GLY A 284 11.55 0.12 0.48
N ARG A 285 11.98 -1.08 0.05
CA ARG A 285 13.41 -1.36 -0.21
C ARG A 285 13.73 -2.14 -1.48
N GLU A 286 12.76 -2.88 -2.02
CA GLU A 286 13.03 -3.84 -3.11
C GLU A 286 13.16 -3.16 -4.50
N LYS A 287 12.73 -1.89 -4.65
CA LYS A 287 12.81 -1.10 -5.90
C LYS A 287 12.13 -1.69 -7.14
N ASN A 288 11.37 -2.78 -7.00
CA ASN A 288 10.59 -3.39 -8.07
C ASN A 288 9.49 -2.43 -8.58
N PRO A 289 9.09 -2.50 -9.86
CA PRO A 289 7.80 -1.97 -10.27
C PRO A 289 6.67 -2.85 -9.71
N GLY A 290 5.48 -2.27 -9.56
CA GLY A 290 4.25 -3.05 -9.47
C GLY A 290 3.74 -3.40 -10.87
N SER A 291 2.86 -4.38 -10.97
CA SER A 291 2.23 -4.77 -12.22
C SER A 291 0.74 -5.00 -12.06
N VAL A 292 0.00 -4.82 -13.16
CA VAL A 292 -1.41 -5.20 -13.30
C VAL A 292 -1.59 -5.97 -14.60
N LEU A 293 -2.58 -6.85 -14.66
CA LEU A 293 -2.91 -7.60 -15.88
C LEU A 293 -4.19 -7.04 -16.53
N GLN A 294 -4.12 -6.74 -17.82
CA GLN A 294 -5.23 -6.26 -18.63
C GLN A 294 -5.72 -7.34 -19.59
N ILE A 295 -7.01 -7.66 -19.52
CA ILE A 295 -7.77 -8.45 -20.48
C ILE A 295 -8.64 -7.48 -21.29
N ARG A 296 -8.47 -7.45 -22.62
CA ARG A 296 -9.15 -6.50 -23.51
C ARG A 296 -9.72 -7.22 -24.73
N GLY A 297 -10.97 -7.68 -24.62
CA GLY A 297 -11.67 -8.42 -25.66
C GLY A 297 -10.89 -9.65 -26.12
N LYS A 298 -10.53 -9.70 -27.41
CA LYS A 298 -9.72 -10.78 -28.00
C LYS A 298 -8.23 -10.44 -28.08
N ALA A 299 -7.80 -9.28 -27.57
CA ALA A 299 -6.39 -8.93 -27.58
C ALA A 299 -5.59 -9.86 -26.65
N PRO A 300 -4.29 -10.08 -26.94
CA PRO A 300 -3.41 -10.80 -26.02
C PRO A 300 -3.42 -10.17 -24.63
N LEU A 301 -3.25 -11.00 -23.61
CA LEU A 301 -3.08 -10.56 -22.23
C LEU A 301 -1.91 -9.59 -22.13
N LYS A 302 -2.11 -8.45 -21.47
CA LYS A 302 -1.10 -7.40 -21.35
C LYS A 302 -0.79 -7.12 -19.89
N ILE A 303 0.48 -7.26 -19.51
CA ILE A 303 0.97 -6.80 -18.20
C ILE A 303 1.40 -5.35 -18.34
N VAL A 304 0.91 -4.49 -17.44
CA VAL A 304 1.27 -3.06 -17.38
C VAL A 304 2.06 -2.82 -16.10
N LEU A 305 3.24 -2.22 -16.24
CA LEU A 305 4.12 -1.91 -15.11
C LEU A 305 3.88 -0.50 -14.58
N TYR A 306 3.98 -0.38 -13.26
CA TYR A 306 3.83 0.83 -12.48
C TYR A 306 5.12 1.05 -11.68
N PRO A 307 5.94 2.06 -12.01
CA PRO A 307 7.13 2.33 -11.24
C PRO A 307 6.75 2.79 -9.82
N PRO A 308 7.61 2.58 -8.81
CA PRO A 308 7.36 3.18 -7.52
C PRO A 308 7.37 4.71 -7.62
N PHE A 309 6.57 5.38 -6.79
CA PHE A 309 6.71 6.83 -6.62
C PHE A 309 8.17 7.14 -6.26
N GLY A 310 8.81 7.97 -7.09
CA GLY A 310 10.23 8.33 -6.91
C GLY A 310 11.24 7.25 -7.34
N GLY A 311 10.82 6.13 -7.93
CA GLY A 311 11.69 5.12 -8.51
C GLY A 311 11.79 5.23 -10.02
N GLY A 312 12.49 6.25 -10.49
CA GLY A 312 13.08 6.23 -11.84
C GLY A 312 14.44 5.52 -11.82
N PRO A 313 14.94 5.10 -12.99
CA PRO A 313 16.39 4.93 -13.21
C PRO A 313 17.09 6.29 -12.97
N GLU A 314 18.43 6.32 -12.99
CA GLU A 314 19.26 7.54 -12.91
C GLU A 314 18.53 8.79 -13.42
N LEU A 315 18.39 9.79 -12.53
CA LEU A 315 17.54 10.97 -12.74
C LEU A 315 17.72 11.52 -14.16
N PRO A 316 16.66 11.55 -14.99
CA PRO A 316 16.72 12.13 -16.32
C PRO A 316 17.18 13.58 -16.25
N PRO A 317 17.84 14.13 -17.29
CA PRO A 317 18.23 15.53 -17.32
C PRO A 317 17.07 16.51 -17.12
N SER A 318 15.80 16.09 -17.24
CA SER A 318 14.62 16.93 -17.09
C SER A 318 14.01 16.96 -15.69
N VAL A 319 14.39 16.06 -14.78
CA VAL A 319 13.80 15.97 -13.43
C VAL A 319 14.55 16.88 -12.47
N THR A 320 13.82 17.72 -11.74
CA THR A 320 14.36 18.58 -10.70
C THR A 320 14.56 17.80 -9.40
N LEU A 321 15.53 18.22 -8.59
CA LEU A 321 15.75 17.65 -7.26
C LEU A 321 14.49 17.73 -6.38
N TRP A 322 13.65 18.76 -6.59
CA TRP A 322 12.38 18.93 -5.89
C TRP A 322 11.38 17.80 -6.15
N GLU A 323 11.25 17.34 -7.39
CA GLU A 323 10.38 16.21 -7.75
C GLU A 323 10.82 14.89 -7.09
N PHE A 324 12.11 14.79 -6.74
CA PHE A 324 12.68 13.66 -6.02
C PHE A 324 12.58 13.82 -4.48
N ILE A 325 12.91 15.00 -3.96
CA ILE A 325 12.98 15.27 -2.51
C ILE A 325 11.60 15.39 -1.90
N LEU A 326 10.66 16.08 -2.56
CA LEU A 326 9.41 16.45 -1.91
C LEU A 326 8.59 15.23 -1.43
N PRO A 327 8.43 14.15 -2.22
CA PRO A 327 7.78 12.93 -1.73
C PRO A 327 8.50 12.31 -0.54
N VAL A 328 9.83 12.42 -0.48
CA VAL A 328 10.67 11.90 0.59
C VAL A 328 10.54 12.75 1.86
N VAL A 329 10.56 14.07 1.75
CA VAL A 329 10.27 15.01 2.85
C VAL A 329 8.88 14.79 3.41
N LEU A 330 7.89 14.65 2.52
CA LEU A 330 6.51 14.37 2.89
C LEU A 330 6.42 13.04 3.64
N SER A 331 6.97 11.96 3.08
CA SER A 331 7.00 10.65 3.73
C SER A 331 7.65 10.71 5.11
N THR A 332 8.75 11.43 5.26
CA THR A 332 9.41 11.63 6.55
C THR A 332 8.55 12.44 7.53
N TYR A 333 8.02 13.59 7.11
CA TYR A 333 7.12 14.41 7.92
C TYR A 333 5.85 13.63 8.35
N PHE A 334 5.33 12.77 7.48
CA PHE A 334 4.18 11.92 7.78
C PHE A 334 4.52 10.70 8.62
N GLU A 335 5.72 10.14 8.50
CA GLU A 335 6.23 9.12 9.43
C GLU A 335 6.34 9.70 10.85
N PHE A 336 6.79 10.95 11.00
CA PHE A 336 6.74 11.67 12.28
C PHE A 336 5.30 11.82 12.78
N GLY A 337 4.40 12.33 11.92
CA GLY A 337 2.98 12.46 12.25
C GLY A 337 2.33 11.14 12.64
N ALA A 338 2.63 10.06 11.94
CA ALA A 338 2.12 8.72 12.23
C ALA A 338 2.60 8.22 13.59
N ARG A 339 3.85 8.49 13.98
CA ARG A 339 4.36 8.20 15.32
C ARG A 339 3.63 9.01 16.38
N PHE A 340 3.34 10.28 16.15
CA PHE A 340 2.50 11.08 17.04
C PHE A 340 1.09 10.54 17.17
N LEU A 341 0.42 10.31 16.04
CA LEU A 341 -0.95 9.83 15.99
C LEU A 341 -1.09 8.45 16.63
N LYS A 342 -0.08 7.60 16.49
CA LYS A 342 0.02 6.33 17.21
C LYS A 342 -0.02 6.49 18.72
N HIS A 343 0.58 7.54 19.26
CA HIS A 343 0.66 7.79 20.69
C HIS A 343 -0.43 8.76 21.18
N ARG A 344 -1.26 9.33 20.29
CA ARG A 344 -2.27 10.38 20.59
C ARG A 344 -3.16 10.10 21.77
N HIS A 345 -3.68 8.87 21.86
CA HIS A 345 -4.62 8.44 22.90
C HIS A 345 -3.94 8.24 24.27
N LYS A 346 -2.61 8.16 24.31
CA LYS A 346 -1.80 8.07 25.51
C LYS A 346 -1.04 9.35 25.81
N LEU A 347 -1.14 10.38 24.96
CA LEU A 347 -0.39 11.62 25.14
C LEU A 347 -0.62 12.27 26.50
N PRO A 348 -1.85 12.39 27.05
CA PRO A 348 -2.02 13.02 28.35
C PRO A 348 -1.31 12.28 29.49
N GLU A 349 -1.36 10.94 29.48
CA GLU A 349 -0.68 10.10 30.48
C GLU A 349 0.83 10.11 30.28
N LEU A 350 1.30 9.96 29.04
CA LEU A 350 2.72 9.98 28.70
C LEU A 350 3.36 11.34 28.98
N PHE A 351 2.67 12.43 28.63
CA PHE A 351 3.11 13.79 28.89
C PHE A 351 3.39 13.98 30.38
N GLN A 352 2.46 13.57 31.26
CA GLN A 352 2.66 13.64 32.71
C GLN A 352 3.80 12.75 33.22
N THR A 353 4.10 11.63 32.56
CA THR A 353 5.25 10.78 32.94
C THR A 353 6.60 11.34 32.46
N LEU A 354 6.58 12.15 31.40
CA LEU A 354 7.77 12.70 30.78
C LEU A 354 8.12 14.07 31.34
N ASP A 355 7.12 14.93 31.61
CA ASP A 355 7.22 16.21 32.30
C ASP A 355 7.57 15.99 33.79
N LYS A 356 8.83 15.62 34.03
CA LYS A 356 9.33 15.21 35.35
C LYS A 356 9.44 16.38 36.32
N ASP A 357 9.69 17.58 35.81
CA ASP A 357 9.79 18.81 36.60
C ASP A 357 8.43 19.50 36.79
N ARG A 358 7.38 19.03 36.12
CA ARG A 358 5.99 19.50 36.21
C ARG A 358 5.86 20.96 35.77
N ASN A 359 6.65 21.36 34.80
CA ASN A 359 6.61 22.71 34.23
C ASN A 359 5.49 22.86 33.18
N GLY A 360 4.82 21.75 32.81
CA GLY A 360 3.72 21.74 31.84
C GLY A 360 4.19 21.71 30.39
N LYS A 361 5.46 21.41 30.14
CA LYS A 361 6.12 21.40 28.84
C LYS A 361 7.03 20.18 28.70
N LEU A 362 7.31 19.78 27.45
CA LEU A 362 8.29 18.74 27.14
C LEU A 362 9.45 19.31 26.35
N ASP A 363 10.66 18.98 26.77
CA ASP A 363 11.87 19.34 26.04
C ASP A 363 12.15 18.38 24.86
N GLY A 364 13.16 18.71 24.05
CA GLY A 364 13.55 17.88 22.90
C GLY A 364 13.99 16.46 23.25
N CYS A 365 14.58 16.22 24.43
CA CYS A 365 14.95 14.87 24.85
C CYS A 365 13.73 14.04 25.21
N GLU A 366 12.76 14.66 25.87
CA GLU A 366 11.49 14.03 26.27
C GLU A 366 10.63 13.72 25.04
N ILE A 367 10.60 14.61 24.06
CA ILE A 367 9.91 14.38 22.78
C ILE A 367 10.60 13.26 21.96
N MET A 368 11.94 13.24 21.90
CA MET A 368 12.67 12.12 21.29
C MET A 368 12.30 10.78 21.95
N HIS A 369 12.21 10.76 23.28
CA HIS A 369 11.80 9.57 24.02
C HIS A 369 10.34 9.17 23.73
N LEU A 370 9.43 10.14 23.73
CA LEU A 370 7.99 9.94 23.45
C LEU A 370 7.76 9.26 22.10
N LEU A 371 8.51 9.67 21.10
CA LEU A 371 8.32 9.25 19.70
C LEU A 371 9.28 8.16 19.26
N ASN A 372 10.19 7.75 20.15
CA ASN A 372 11.27 6.82 19.86
C ASN A 372 12.05 7.25 18.61
N LEU A 373 12.56 8.48 18.66
CA LEU A 373 13.38 9.10 17.63
C LEU A 373 14.84 9.15 18.06
N ASP A 374 15.73 9.00 17.09
CA ASP A 374 17.18 9.04 17.24
C ASP A 374 17.82 10.25 16.55
N ASP A 375 17.03 11.09 15.87
CA ASP A 375 17.49 12.31 15.19
C ASP A 375 17.06 13.57 15.94
N GLU A 376 18.00 14.15 16.70
CA GLU A 376 17.81 15.39 17.49
C GLU A 376 17.50 16.60 16.60
N GLY A 377 18.07 16.66 15.39
CA GLY A 377 17.87 17.77 14.45
C GLY A 377 16.44 17.81 13.94
N MET A 378 15.82 16.64 13.73
CA MET A 378 14.42 16.54 13.33
C MET A 378 13.46 16.93 14.46
N VAL A 379 13.76 16.53 15.70
CA VAL A 379 12.94 16.92 16.85
C VAL A 379 13.00 18.42 17.11
N LYS A 380 14.17 19.04 17.05
CA LYS A 380 14.31 20.50 17.21
C LYS A 380 13.46 21.30 16.23
N ARG A 381 13.43 20.89 14.95
CA ARG A 381 12.58 21.54 13.94
C ARG A 381 11.11 21.39 14.24
N MET A 382 10.72 20.20 14.66
CA MET A 382 9.34 19.93 14.98
C MET A 382 8.88 20.74 16.20
N ILE A 383 9.74 20.91 17.20
CA ILE A 383 9.49 21.85 18.29
C ILE A 383 9.32 23.25 17.71
N TYR A 384 10.31 23.77 17.00
CA TYR A 384 10.27 25.11 16.41
C TYR A 384 9.01 25.39 15.55
N ILE A 385 8.54 24.39 14.78
CA ILE A 385 7.35 24.54 13.93
C ILE A 385 6.07 24.72 14.75
N HIS A 386 6.02 24.15 15.95
CA HIS A 386 4.81 23.95 16.74
C HIS A 386 4.81 24.66 18.10
N ASP A 387 5.98 25.10 18.55
CA ASP A 387 6.22 26.02 19.64
C ASP A 387 5.73 27.42 19.20
N ASN A 388 4.73 27.94 19.89
CA ASN A 388 4.16 29.26 19.60
C ASN A 388 4.67 30.33 20.55
N ASP A 389 5.35 29.96 21.64
CA ASP A 389 5.87 30.89 22.64
C ASP A 389 7.41 31.00 22.68
N ASP A 390 8.08 30.35 21.72
CA ASP A 390 9.52 30.41 21.43
C ASP A 390 10.37 30.02 22.66
N ASP A 391 9.93 29.00 23.41
CA ASP A 391 10.60 28.55 24.63
C ASP A 391 11.36 27.22 24.50
N ASP A 392 11.51 26.73 23.26
CA ASP A 392 12.21 25.50 22.90
C ASP A 392 11.61 24.24 23.55
N ALA A 393 10.36 24.32 23.98
CA ALA A 393 9.61 23.22 24.55
C ALA A 393 8.18 23.16 23.97
N ILE A 394 7.48 22.06 24.23
CA ILE A 394 6.11 21.88 23.73
C ILE A 394 5.17 21.67 24.91
N SER A 395 4.25 22.61 25.09
CA SER A 395 3.12 22.47 26.00
C SER A 395 2.13 21.42 25.52
N MET A 396 1.24 20.97 26.40
CA MET A 396 0.18 20.03 26.02
C MET A 396 -0.76 20.59 24.93
N GLU A 397 -1.00 21.91 24.92
CA GLU A 397 -1.82 22.57 23.90
C GLU A 397 -1.11 22.57 22.54
N GLU A 398 0.18 22.90 22.51
CA GLU A 398 1.01 22.85 21.30
C GLU A 398 1.18 21.43 20.77
N LEU A 399 1.27 20.45 21.67
CA LEU A 399 1.29 19.03 21.33
C LEU A 399 0.00 18.60 20.62
N GLN A 400 -1.15 19.07 21.10
CA GLN A 400 -2.46 18.83 20.48
C GLN A 400 -2.56 19.54 19.13
N GLN A 401 -2.09 20.79 19.05
CA GLN A 401 -2.07 21.56 17.81
C GLN A 401 -1.14 20.92 16.77
N MET A 402 0.00 20.40 17.20
CA MET A 402 0.94 19.64 16.38
C MET A 402 0.28 18.37 15.82
N CYS A 403 -0.41 17.60 16.66
CA CYS A 403 -1.20 16.45 16.19
C CYS A 403 -2.25 16.86 15.15
N SER A 404 -2.97 17.95 15.37
CA SER A 404 -3.95 18.46 14.38
C SER A 404 -3.28 18.91 13.08
N ASN A 405 -2.07 19.45 13.15
CA ASN A 405 -1.36 19.97 11.99
C ASN A 405 -0.83 18.84 11.09
N PHE A 406 -0.38 17.73 11.68
CA PHE A 406 -0.02 16.52 10.94
C PHE A 406 -1.22 15.94 10.15
N CYS A 407 -2.43 16.01 10.73
CA CYS A 407 -3.69 15.60 10.10
C CYS A 407 -4.26 16.61 9.08
N LYS A 408 -3.55 17.69 8.75
CA LYS A 408 -4.08 18.74 7.85
C LYS A 408 -3.12 19.13 6.73
N LYS A 409 -2.10 18.29 6.44
CA LYS A 409 -1.13 18.48 5.34
C LYS A 409 -0.73 19.95 5.04
N ARG A 410 -0.39 20.75 6.06
CA ARG A 410 -0.18 22.20 5.86
C ARG A 410 1.12 22.46 5.08
N VAL A 411 0.99 23.02 3.87
CA VAL A 411 2.14 23.42 3.01
C VAL A 411 3.10 24.36 3.73
N SER A 412 2.58 25.26 4.58
CA SER A 412 3.39 26.15 5.41
C SER A 412 4.31 25.41 6.38
N ILE A 413 3.89 24.25 6.87
CA ILE A 413 4.68 23.47 7.80
C ILE A 413 5.78 22.72 7.05
N ILE A 414 5.46 22.12 5.91
CA ILE A 414 6.45 21.43 5.08
C ILE A 414 7.52 22.41 4.58
N PHE A 415 7.11 23.64 4.22
CA PHE A 415 8.04 24.70 3.87
C PHE A 415 9.02 25.01 5.02
N LYS A 416 8.49 25.30 6.22
CA LYS A 416 9.28 25.53 7.44
C LYS A 416 10.15 24.34 7.84
N PHE A 417 9.75 23.12 7.47
CA PHE A 417 10.54 21.92 7.73
C PHE A 417 11.80 21.86 6.87
N ILE A 418 11.77 22.42 5.66
CA ILE A 418 12.90 22.43 4.71
C ILE A 418 13.81 23.62 4.99
N ASP A 419 13.23 24.82 5.10
CA ASP A 419 13.87 26.09 5.46
C ASP A 419 14.64 25.96 6.79
N GLU A 420 15.97 25.82 6.75
CA GLU A 420 16.79 25.47 7.92
C GLU A 420 17.11 26.67 8.81
N ASP A 421 17.40 27.82 8.19
CA ASP A 421 17.69 29.07 8.89
C ASP A 421 16.43 29.90 9.16
N LEU A 422 15.29 29.47 8.60
CA LEU A 422 13.96 30.03 8.86
C LEU A 422 13.85 31.46 8.35
N ASP A 423 14.65 31.80 7.35
CA ASP A 423 14.70 33.13 6.73
C ASP A 423 13.58 33.34 5.69
N HIS A 424 12.67 32.36 5.61
CA HIS A 424 11.56 32.26 4.66
C HIS A 424 11.99 32.04 3.21
N LYS A 425 13.19 31.49 3.00
CA LYS A 425 13.72 31.13 1.69
C LYS A 425 14.39 29.78 1.74
N ILE A 426 14.04 28.92 0.79
CA ILE A 426 14.73 27.66 0.62
C ILE A 426 15.88 27.86 -0.37
N THR A 427 17.09 27.83 0.16
CA THR A 427 18.36 27.94 -0.57
C THR A 427 18.89 26.58 -1.01
N VAL A 428 20.02 26.60 -1.74
CA VAL A 428 20.75 25.37 -2.12
C VAL A 428 21.19 24.60 -0.88
N ASP A 429 21.65 25.32 0.15
CA ASP A 429 22.17 24.72 1.37
C ASP A 429 21.05 24.06 2.18
N ASP A 430 19.88 24.71 2.26
CA ASP A 430 18.68 24.13 2.90
C ASP A 430 18.29 22.80 2.27
N LEU A 431 18.25 22.75 0.93
CA LEU A 431 17.90 21.54 0.19
C LEU A 431 18.93 20.44 0.38
N VAL A 432 20.22 20.76 0.23
CA VAL A 432 21.33 19.81 0.42
C VAL A 432 21.30 19.23 1.83
N SER A 433 21.13 20.08 2.83
CA SER A 433 21.10 19.71 4.24
C SER A 433 19.86 18.87 4.59
N CYS A 434 18.69 19.25 4.06
CA CYS A 434 17.45 18.49 4.19
C CYS A 434 17.59 17.06 3.63
N VAL A 435 18.16 16.92 2.43
CA VAL A 435 18.43 15.61 1.80
C VAL A 435 19.34 14.73 2.64
N LYS A 436 20.46 15.29 3.11
CA LYS A 436 21.44 14.55 3.91
C LYS A 436 20.80 14.02 5.20
N ARG A 437 20.04 14.88 5.91
CA ARG A 437 19.29 14.49 7.11
C ARG A 437 18.28 13.39 6.84
N ILE A 438 17.41 13.58 5.85
CA ILE A 438 16.36 12.59 5.56
C ILE A 438 16.95 11.27 5.09
N SER A 439 18.00 11.31 4.26
CA SER A 439 18.71 10.10 3.84
C SER A 439 19.27 9.32 5.03
N LYS A 440 19.77 10.01 6.06
CA LYS A 440 20.26 9.40 7.29
C LYS A 440 19.11 8.79 8.10
N PHE A 441 18.03 9.55 8.32
CA PHE A 441 16.86 9.11 9.08
C PHE A 441 16.15 7.91 8.44
N MET A 442 15.92 7.95 7.13
CA MET A 442 15.22 6.91 6.37
C MET A 442 16.15 5.77 5.92
N GLN A 443 17.45 5.83 6.26
CA GLN A 443 18.47 4.87 5.84
C GLN A 443 18.49 4.63 4.32
N LEU A 444 18.27 5.69 3.53
CA LEU A 444 18.18 5.55 2.07
C LEU A 444 19.53 5.10 1.50
N PRO A 445 19.54 4.13 0.55
CA PRO A 445 20.76 3.60 -0.05
C PRO A 445 21.33 4.55 -1.12
N LEU A 446 21.56 5.81 -0.76
CA LEU A 446 22.06 6.86 -1.63
C LEU A 446 23.58 6.93 -1.49
N ASN A 447 24.27 6.00 -2.15
CA ASN A 447 25.72 5.86 -2.06
C ASN A 447 26.50 7.12 -2.47
N TRP A 448 25.91 7.99 -3.31
CA TRP A 448 26.49 9.27 -3.74
C TRP A 448 26.32 10.42 -2.71
N LEU A 449 25.51 10.23 -1.66
CA LEU A 449 25.36 11.19 -0.55
C LEU A 449 26.38 10.99 0.58
N LYS A 450 27.21 9.94 0.51
CA LYS A 450 28.15 9.57 1.57
C LYS A 450 29.41 10.43 1.63
N GLU A 451 29.64 11.28 0.64
CA GLU A 451 30.74 12.24 0.64
C GLU A 451 30.33 13.51 1.41
N GLU A 452 31.16 13.96 2.35
CA GLU A 452 30.89 15.16 3.17
C GLU A 452 30.57 16.39 2.31
N ASN A 453 31.29 16.53 1.18
CA ASN A 453 31.00 17.48 0.11
C ASN A 453 30.59 16.69 -1.14
N CYS A 454 29.35 16.86 -1.61
CA CYS A 454 28.86 16.22 -2.83
C CYS A 454 28.56 17.30 -3.88
N PRO A 455 29.57 17.70 -4.70
CA PRO A 455 29.39 18.74 -5.71
C PRO A 455 28.26 18.45 -6.71
N ALA A 456 27.97 17.17 -6.94
CA ALA A 456 26.85 16.74 -7.78
C ALA A 456 25.49 17.09 -7.17
N LEU A 457 25.32 16.95 -5.85
CA LEU A 457 24.10 17.33 -5.15
C LEU A 457 23.91 18.85 -5.16
N GLU A 458 24.97 19.61 -4.88
CA GLU A 458 24.95 21.07 -4.90
C GLU A 458 24.61 21.61 -6.30
N ALA A 459 25.25 21.06 -7.35
CA ALA A 459 24.96 21.43 -8.73
C ALA A 459 23.50 21.11 -9.12
N LEU A 460 22.97 19.98 -8.65
CA LEU A 460 21.59 19.57 -8.90
C LEU A 460 20.59 20.45 -8.14
N ALA A 461 20.86 20.80 -6.88
CA ALA A 461 20.06 21.72 -6.09
C ALA A 461 20.05 23.14 -6.69
N LEU A 462 21.21 23.64 -7.11
CA LEU A 462 21.33 24.94 -7.78
C LEU A 462 20.52 24.98 -9.08
N ARG A 463 20.67 23.96 -9.93
CA ARG A 463 19.89 23.83 -11.17
C ARG A 463 18.40 23.81 -10.90
N THR A 464 18.01 23.11 -9.85
CA THR A 464 16.63 22.94 -9.44
C THR A 464 15.97 24.25 -9.03
N ILE A 465 16.64 25.03 -8.17
CA ILE A 465 16.14 26.35 -7.76
C ILE A 465 16.04 27.28 -8.98
N HIS A 466 17.07 27.28 -9.83
CA HIS A 466 17.12 28.12 -11.02
C HIS A 466 15.95 27.83 -11.99
N VAL A 467 15.65 26.55 -12.24
CA VAL A 467 14.54 26.13 -13.12
C VAL A 467 13.19 26.58 -12.58
N LEU A 468 13.01 26.60 -11.26
CA LEU A 468 11.70 26.87 -10.65
C LEU A 468 11.39 28.35 -10.50
N THR A 469 12.38 29.15 -10.11
CA THR A 469 12.11 30.54 -9.70
C THR A 469 12.87 31.56 -10.54
N ASN A 470 13.83 31.13 -11.37
CA ASN A 470 14.88 31.99 -11.95
C ASN A 470 15.64 32.82 -10.89
N LYS A 471 15.51 32.48 -9.61
CA LYS A 471 16.21 33.08 -8.47
C LYS A 471 17.28 32.10 -7.95
N ASN A 472 17.97 32.50 -6.89
CA ASN A 472 18.89 31.64 -6.14
C ASN A 472 18.23 31.02 -4.88
N TYR A 473 16.91 31.18 -4.73
CA TYR A 473 16.13 30.62 -3.64
C TYR A 473 14.67 30.36 -4.06
N VAL A 474 13.91 29.65 -3.23
CA VAL A 474 12.46 29.44 -3.37
C VAL A 474 11.75 30.06 -2.17
N ASP A 475 10.91 31.07 -2.39
CA ASP A 475 10.05 31.62 -1.34
C ASP A 475 8.76 30.81 -1.17
N TYR A 476 7.99 31.10 -0.12
CA TYR A 476 6.76 30.37 0.19
C TYR A 476 5.71 30.40 -0.94
N GLU A 477 5.62 31.49 -1.69
CA GLU A 477 4.66 31.62 -2.79
C GLU A 477 5.07 30.73 -3.97
N ASP A 478 6.35 30.77 -4.32
CA ASP A 478 6.93 29.92 -5.37
C ASP A 478 6.87 28.44 -4.97
N PHE A 479 7.12 28.12 -3.70
CA PHE A 479 6.98 26.78 -3.15
C PHE A 479 5.55 26.24 -3.28
N GLY A 480 4.54 27.06 -2.97
CA GLY A 480 3.14 26.69 -3.11
C GLY A 480 2.76 26.37 -4.57
N LYS A 481 3.32 27.08 -5.55
CA LYS A 481 3.11 26.81 -6.98
C LYS A 481 3.67 25.44 -7.38
N VAL A 482 4.86 25.09 -6.90
CA VAL A 482 5.49 23.78 -7.15
C VAL A 482 4.67 22.65 -6.51
N PHE A 483 4.21 22.85 -5.29
CA PHE A 483 3.38 21.90 -4.54
C PHE A 483 2.07 21.58 -5.30
N SER A 484 1.43 22.62 -5.87
CA SER A 484 0.21 22.50 -6.67
C SER A 484 0.38 21.73 -7.98
N VAL A 485 1.54 21.84 -8.64
CA VAL A 485 1.85 21.12 -9.89
C VAL A 485 2.01 19.61 -9.64
N LEU A 486 2.42 19.22 -8.43
CA LEU A 486 2.58 17.83 -8.02
C LEU A 486 1.27 17.19 -7.50
N GLY A 487 0.14 17.88 -7.65
CA GLY A 487 -1.17 17.37 -7.26
C GLY A 487 -1.48 17.54 -5.76
N TYR A 488 -0.74 18.37 -5.04
CA TYR A 488 -1.00 18.69 -3.64
C TYR A 488 -1.51 20.13 -3.51
N THR A 489 -2.65 20.33 -2.84
CA THR A 489 -3.25 21.65 -2.67
C THR A 489 -2.55 22.48 -1.59
N LYS A 490 -2.79 23.81 -1.60
CA LYS A 490 -2.22 24.78 -0.64
C LYS A 490 -2.85 24.67 0.76
N ASP A 491 -4.11 24.26 0.77
CA ASP A 491 -4.89 23.84 1.93
C ASP A 491 -4.79 22.32 2.05
#